data_AF-A0A7X0VEF7-F1
#
_entry.id   AF-A0A7X0VEF7-F1
#
_cell.length_a   1.000
_cell.length_b   1.000
_cell.length_c   1.000
_cell.angle_alpha   90.00
_cell.angle_beta   90.00
_cell.angle_gamma   90.00
#
_symmetry.space_group_name_H-M   'P 1'
#
loop_
_entity.id
_entity.type
_entity.pdbx_description
1 polymer ?
#
loop_
_entity_poly.entity_id
_entity_poly.type
_entity_poly.pdbx_seq_one_letter_code
_entity_poly.pdbx_strand_id
1 'polypeptide(L)' 'MKKIMVLIVALSVFVGVSSSAYAHSGRTDKNGGHNCSAKSKQKGLCTGYHYHKKK' A
#
# COMPACT_ATOMS: atom_id res chain seq x y z
N MET A 1 27.48 23.88 4.88
CA MET A 1 26.17 24.13 5.53
C MET A 1 24.98 23.99 4.57
N LYS A 2 24.81 24.86 3.55
CA LYS A 2 23.64 24.81 2.63
C LYS A 2 23.40 23.46 1.96
N LYS A 3 24.46 22.80 1.46
CA LYS A 3 24.37 21.46 0.85
C LYS A 3 23.86 20.38 1.81
N ILE A 4 24.25 20.46 3.08
CA ILE A 4 23.82 19.52 4.13
C ILE A 4 22.35 19.75 4.47
N MET A 5 21.92 21.01 4.58
CA MET A 5 20.50 21.35 4.77
C MET A 5 19.62 20.82 3.63
N VAL A 6 20.05 20.97 2.38
CA VAL A 6 19.31 20.43 1.23
C VAL A 6 19.20 18.90 1.31
N LEU A 7 20.27 18.21 1.70
CA LEU A 7 20.26 16.75 1.88
C LEU A 7 19.32 16.31 3.02
N ILE A 8 19.30 17.04 4.13
CA ILE A 8 18.40 16.74 5.26
C ILE A 8 16.93 16.91 4.84
N VAL A 9 16.60 17.98 4.11
CA VAL A 9 15.25 18.22 3.61
C VAL A 9 14.85 17.19 2.55
N ALA A 10 15.75 16.82 1.65
CA ALA A 10 15.46 15.79 0.65
C ALA A 10 15.21 14.42 1.31
N LEU A 11 15.98 14.08 2.35
CA LEU A 11 15.83 12.83 3.07
C LEU A 11 14.52 12.78 3.88
N SER A 12 14.12 13.89 4.53
CA SER A 12 12.86 13.93 5.29
C SER A 12 11.63 13.78 4.39
N VAL A 13 11.65 14.41 3.21
CA VAL A 13 10.58 14.23 2.20
C VAL A 13 10.54 12.78 1.70
N PHE A 14 11.69 12.17 1.44
CA PHE A 14 11.77 10.80 0.95
C PHE A 14 11.20 9.77 1.95
N VAL A 15 11.45 9.95 3.25
CA VAL A 15 10.89 9.06 4.29
C VAL A 15 9.38 9.29 4.48
N GLY A 16 8.92 10.53 4.32
CA GLY A 16 7.51 10.91 4.51
C GLY A 16 6.52 10.36 3.48
N VAL A 17 6.99 9.90 2.30
CA VAL A 17 6.12 9.37 1.21
C VAL A 17 5.96 7.86 1.23
N SER A 18 6.28 7.20 2.34
CA SER A 18 6.14 5.75 2.49
C SER A 18 4.67 5.32 2.35
N SER A 19 4.33 4.59 1.29
CA SER A 19 2.99 4.04 1.08
C SER A 19 2.72 2.91 2.07
N SER A 20 1.69 3.05 2.91
CA SER A 20 1.26 2.01 3.83
C SER A 20 0.41 0.94 3.12
N ALA A 21 0.92 -0.29 3.06
CA ALA A 21 0.14 -1.45 2.63
C ALA A 21 -0.50 -2.12 3.84
N TYR A 22 -1.83 -2.01 3.97
CA TYR A 22 -2.57 -2.60 5.08
C TYR A 22 -3.05 -4.01 4.73
N ALA A 23 -2.64 -4.99 5.51
CA ALA A 23 -3.17 -6.35 5.39
C ALA A 23 -4.70 -6.33 5.60
N HIS A 24 -5.43 -6.97 4.69
CA HIS A 24 -6.88 -7.04 4.75
C HIS A 24 -7.38 -8.45 4.44
N SER A 25 -8.56 -8.77 4.95
CA SER A 25 -9.21 -10.04 4.65
C SER A 25 -9.58 -10.11 3.17
N GLY A 26 -9.19 -11.21 2.54
CA GLY A 26 -9.51 -11.55 1.15
C GLY A 26 -8.85 -12.89 0.85
N ARG A 27 -9.65 -13.94 0.69
CA ARG A 27 -9.11 -15.26 0.35
C ARG A 27 -8.84 -15.27 -1.14
N THR A 28 -7.59 -15.51 -1.53
CA THR A 28 -7.20 -15.63 -2.93
C THR A 28 -7.95 -16.81 -3.58
N ASP A 29 -8.50 -16.58 -4.76
CA ASP A 29 -9.15 -17.56 -5.61
C ASP A 29 -8.12 -18.38 -6.40
N LYS A 30 -8.60 -19.34 -7.20
CA LYS A 30 -7.76 -20.22 -8.02
C LYS A 30 -6.92 -19.49 -9.08
N ASN A 31 -7.28 -18.25 -9.43
CA ASN A 31 -6.58 -17.46 -10.43
C ASN A 31 -5.47 -16.60 -9.83
N GLY A 32 -5.43 -16.45 -8.49
CA GLY A 32 -4.43 -15.63 -7.81
C GLY A 32 -4.92 -14.24 -7.41
N GLY A 33 -6.22 -13.94 -7.53
CA GLY A 33 -6.80 -12.69 -7.03
C GLY A 33 -7.95 -12.90 -6.06
N HIS A 34 -8.65 -11.84 -5.66
CA HIS A 34 -9.87 -11.95 -4.86
C HIS A 34 -10.76 -10.71 -5.01
N ASN A 35 -12.06 -10.89 -4.76
CA ASN A 35 -12.98 -9.78 -4.56
C ASN A 35 -12.84 -9.20 -3.15
N CYS A 36 -12.81 -7.87 -3.05
CA CYS A 36 -12.76 -7.19 -1.78
C CYS A 36 -14.01 -7.47 -0.92
N SER A 37 -13.79 -7.92 0.31
CA SER A 37 -14.87 -8.14 1.27
C SER A 37 -15.61 -6.84 1.59
N ALA A 38 -16.89 -6.92 2.00
CA ALA A 38 -17.65 -5.74 2.43
C ALA A 38 -16.94 -4.99 3.56
N LYS A 39 -16.37 -5.71 4.52
CA LYS A 39 -15.59 -5.16 5.64
C LYS A 39 -14.33 -4.41 5.16
N SER A 40 -13.60 -4.96 4.18
CA SER A 40 -12.41 -4.30 3.61
C SER A 40 -12.78 -3.03 2.85
N LYS A 41 -13.89 -3.05 2.11
CA LYS A 41 -14.41 -1.88 1.39
C LYS A 41 -14.88 -0.77 2.34
N GLN A 42 -15.61 -1.13 3.40
CA GLN A 42 -16.06 -0.18 4.42
C GLN A 42 -14.89 0.54 5.11
N LYS A 43 -13.76 -0.17 5.29
CA LYS A 43 -12.52 0.40 5.86
C LYS A 43 -11.67 1.17 4.85
N GLY A 44 -12.07 1.24 3.58
CA GLY A 44 -11.28 1.89 2.52
C GLY A 44 -9.95 1.18 2.20
N LEU A 45 -9.80 -0.11 2.57
CA LEU A 45 -8.53 -0.84 2.40
C LEU A 45 -8.34 -1.35 0.98
N CYS A 46 -9.43 -1.70 0.29
CA CYS A 46 -9.39 -2.14 -1.11
C CYS A 46 -10.78 -2.00 -1.75
N THR A 47 -10.83 -1.96 -3.09
CA THR A 47 -12.07 -1.91 -3.87
C THR A 47 -12.00 -2.89 -5.05
N GLY A 48 -13.15 -3.36 -5.52
CA GLY A 48 -13.24 -4.25 -6.69
C GLY A 48 -12.57 -5.62 -6.52
N TYR A 49 -12.04 -6.15 -7.63
CA TYR A 49 -11.23 -7.36 -7.68
C TYR A 49 -9.74 -6.99 -7.65
N HIS A 50 -8.99 -7.62 -6.76
CA HIS A 50 -7.57 -7.35 -6.55
C HIS A 50 -6.78 -8.62 -6.86
N TYR A 51 -5.82 -8.50 -7.78
CA TYR A 51 -4.90 -9.58 -8.09
C TYR A 51 -3.67 -9.58 -7.17
N HIS A 52 -3.37 -10.73 -6.57
CA HIS A 52 -2.20 -10.96 -5.73
C HIS A 52 -1.19 -11.75 -6.55
N LYS A 53 -0.50 -11.10 -7.48
CA LYS A 53 0.62 -11.75 -8.18
C LYS A 53 1.77 -11.93 -7.18
N LYS A 54 1.88 -13.13 -6.60
CA LYS A 54 3.16 -13.83 -6.34
C LYS A 54 2.98 -15.14 -5.58
N LYS A 55 3.52 -16.22 -6.17
CA LYS A 55 4.84 -16.66 -5.71
C LYS A 55 5.86 -16.18 -6.74
#